data_AF-A0A4Q3UUT4-F1
#
_entry.id   AF-A0A4Q3UUT4-F1
#
_cell.length_a   1.000
_cell.length_b   1.000
_cell.length_c   1.000
_cell.angle_alpha   90.00
_cell.angle_beta   90.00
_cell.angle_gamma   90.00
#
_symmetry.space_group_name_H-M   'P 1'
#
loop_
_entity.id
_entity.type
_entity.pdbx_description
1 polymer ?
#
loop_
_entity_poly.entity_id
_entity_poly.type
_entity_poly.pdbx_seq_one_letter_code
_entity_poly.pdbx_strand_id
1 'polypeptide(L)' 'MPSENYTRRGGQRLTYLIAYDKGEYFIERDGQLKKAVPDAMATGIAPSEATPELMLRMAIGDIESLNGMDE' A
#
# COMPACT_ATOMS: atom_id res chain seq x y z
N MET A 1 -10.11 9.74 -0.04
CA MET A 1 -9.37 8.48 0.08
C MET A 1 -10.32 7.29 0.05
N PRO A 2 -10.49 6.65 -1.12
CA PRO A 2 -10.99 5.28 -1.18
C PRO A 2 -10.09 4.33 -0.37
N SER A 3 -10.68 3.23 0.10
CA SER A 3 -9.96 2.16 0.80
C SER A 3 -10.31 0.79 0.24
N GLU A 4 -9.32 -0.08 0.05
CA GLU A 4 -9.49 -1.43 -0.48
C GLU A 4 -8.91 -2.47 0.48
N ASN A 5 -9.63 -3.60 0.62
CA ASN A 5 -9.15 -4.73 1.41
C ASN A 5 -8.32 -5.64 0.53
N TYR A 6 -7.03 -5.72 0.80
CA TYR A 6 -6.12 -6.64 0.13
C TYR A 6 -5.87 -7.86 1.03
N THR A 7 -6.29 -9.03 0.56
CA THR A 7 -5.95 -10.31 1.22
C THR A 7 -4.82 -10.97 0.46
N ARG A 8 -3.68 -11.11 1.14
CA ARG A 8 -2.54 -11.83 0.56
C ARG A 8 -2.92 -13.29 0.31
N ARG A 9 -2.53 -13.81 -0.86
CA ARG A 9 -2.79 -15.21 -1.27
C ARG A 9 -1.60 -16.15 -1.05
N GLY A 10 -0.39 -15.63 -0.84
CA GLY A 10 0.80 -16.41 -0.50
C GLY A 10 1.06 -16.45 1.01
N GLY A 11 1.35 -17.63 1.57
CA GLY A 11 1.66 -17.78 2.99
C GLY A 11 0.47 -17.58 3.94
N GLN A 12 0.68 -16.89 5.06
CA GLN A 12 -0.37 -16.61 6.05
C GLN A 12 -1.40 -15.63 5.47
N ARG A 13 -2.69 -15.96 5.63
CA ARG A 13 -3.82 -15.21 5.09
C ARG A 13 -4.03 -13.92 5.91
N LEU A 14 -3.29 -12.89 5.56
CA LEU A 14 -3.32 -11.58 6.21
C LEU A 14 -4.17 -10.62 5.37
N THR A 15 -5.09 -9.93 6.04
CA THR A 15 -5.95 -8.91 5.43
C THR A 15 -5.43 -7.53 5.79
N TYR A 16 -5.08 -6.76 4.77
CA TYR A 16 -4.61 -5.39 4.86
C TYR A 16 -5.69 -4.45 4.35
N LEU A 17 -5.88 -3.34 5.04
CA LEU A 17 -6.67 -2.21 4.56
C LEU A 17 -5.72 -1.21 3.91
N ILE A 18 -5.93 -0.94 2.63
CA ILE A 18 -5.15 0.03 1.87
C ILE A 18 -6.02 1.25 1.66
N ALA A 19 -5.71 2.38 2.30
CA ALA A 19 -6.31 3.66 1.97
C ALA A 19 -5.39 4.39 1.01
N TYR A 20 -5.89 4.89 -0.12
CA TYR A 20 -5.06 5.52 -1.14
C TYR A 20 -5.75 6.72 -1.76
N ASP A 21 -4.95 7.70 -2.18
CA ASP A 21 -5.39 8.91 -2.87
C ASP A 21 -4.34 9.35 -3.90
N LYS A 22 -4.50 10.51 -4.52
CA LYS A 22 -3.55 10.98 -5.55
C LYS A 22 -2.19 11.31 -4.94
N GLY A 23 -1.29 10.32 -4.99
CA GLY A 23 0.08 10.46 -4.51
C GLY A 23 0.32 10.07 -3.07
N GLU A 24 -0.64 9.43 -2.43
CA GLU A 24 -0.45 8.92 -1.07
C GLU A 24 -1.18 7.61 -0.87
N TYR A 25 -0.66 6.79 0.04
CA TYR A 25 -1.35 5.61 0.52
C TYR A 25 -0.90 5.19 1.92
N PHE A 26 -1.78 4.47 2.58
CA PHE A 26 -1.65 3.95 3.92
C PHE A 26 -1.98 2.47 3.90
N ILE A 27 -1.18 1.68 4.60
CA ILE A 27 -1.39 0.25 4.78
C ILE A 27 -1.65 0.02 6.26
N GLU A 28 -2.85 -0.47 6.57
CA GLU A 28 -3.27 -0.84 7.91
C GLU A 28 -3.54 -2.34 8.01
N ARG A 29 -3.29 -2.91 9.19
CA ARG A 29 -3.59 -4.31 9.50
C ARG A 29 -4.05 -4.40 10.95
N ASP A 30 -5.21 -5.01 11.19
CA ASP A 30 -5.77 -5.17 12.54
C ASP A 30 -5.88 -3.85 13.33
N GLY A 31 -6.18 -2.73 12.64
CA GLY A 31 -6.24 -1.39 13.23
C GLY A 31 -4.87 -0.77 13.57
N GLN A 32 -3.78 -1.40 13.14
CA GLN A 32 -2.42 -0.85 13.24
C GLN A 32 -1.92 -0.40 11.87
N LEU A 33 -1.51 0.86 11.77
CA LEU A 33 -0.79 1.38 10.62
C LEU A 33 0.57 0.67 10.49
N LYS A 34 0.78 -0.03 9.38
CA LYS A 34 2.02 -0.73 9.05
C LYS A 34 2.96 0.13 8.20
N LYS A 35 2.40 0.91 7.28
CA LYS A 35 3.15 1.83 6.44
C LYS A 35 2.28 3.01 6.03
N ALA A 36 2.91 4.17 5.90
CA ALA A 36 2.30 5.38 5.37
C ALA A 36 3.27 6.03 4.39
N VAL A 37 2.76 6.37 3.21
CA VAL A 37 3.49 7.12 2.19
C VAL A 37 2.69 8.39 1.93
N PRO A 38 3.07 9.51 2.58
CA PRO A 38 2.28 10.74 2.55
C PRO A 38 2.52 11.60 1.29
N ASP A 39 3.44 11.22 0.39
CA ASP A 39 3.75 12.03 -0.79
C ASP A 39 4.32 11.21 -1.96
N ALA A 40 3.84 11.49 -3.18
CA ALA A 40 4.28 10.82 -4.40
C ALA A 40 5.77 11.07 -4.69
N MET A 41 6.31 12.23 -4.30
CA MET A 41 7.73 12.53 -4.45
C MET A 41 8.59 11.67 -3.53
N ALA A 42 8.07 11.20 -2.39
CA ALA A 42 8.77 10.20 -1.57
C ALA A 42 8.91 8.85 -2.31
N THR A 43 8.07 8.61 -3.31
CA THR A 43 8.15 7.45 -4.22
C THR A 43 8.90 7.74 -5.53
N GLY A 44 9.33 8.99 -5.76
CA GLY A 44 9.95 9.43 -7.01
C GLY A 44 9.00 9.53 -8.20
N ILE A 45 7.68 9.47 -7.98
CA ILE A 45 6.67 9.56 -9.04
C ILE A 45 6.25 11.02 -9.23
N ALA A 46 6.13 11.45 -10.48
CA ALA A 46 5.56 12.76 -10.80
C ALA A 46 4.10 12.83 -10.31
N PRO A 47 3.65 13.92 -9.67
CA PRO A 47 2.28 14.02 -9.15
C PRO A 47 1.19 13.84 -10.22
N SER A 48 1.51 14.13 -11.49
CA SER A 48 0.63 13.87 -12.64
C SER A 48 0.43 12.38 -12.95
N GLU A 49 1.40 11.54 -12.59
CA GLU A 49 1.39 10.09 -12.79
C GLU A 49 0.93 9.33 -11.54
N ALA A 50 0.83 10.03 -10.40
CA ALA A 50 0.41 9.50 -9.11
C ALA A 50 -1.10 9.23 -9.05
N THR A 51 -1.57 8.35 -9.93
CA THR A 51 -2.98 7.95 -10.00
C THR A 51 -3.33 7.02 -8.83
N PRO A 52 -4.60 7.01 -8.40
CA PRO A 52 -5.05 6.11 -7.32
C PRO A 52 -4.80 4.63 -7.65
N GLU A 53 -4.95 4.22 -8.92
CA GLU A 53 -4.63 2.85 -9.36
C GLU A 53 -3.14 2.50 -9.22
N LEU A 54 -2.25 3.46 -9.49
CA LEU A 54 -0.81 3.27 -9.30
C LEU A 54 -0.46 3.17 -7.81
N MET A 55 -1.03 4.04 -6.98
CA MET A 55 -0.82 4.01 -5.52
C MET A 55 -1.28 2.68 -4.91
N LEU A 56 -2.44 2.17 -5.33
CA LEU A 56 -2.92 0.85 -4.92
C LEU A 56 -1.92 -0.26 -5.30
N ARG A 57 -1.40 -0.26 -6.54
CA ARG A 57 -0.40 -1.24 -6.97
C ARG A 57 0.90 -1.15 -6.16
N MET A 58 1.36 0.06 -5.85
CA MET A 58 2.53 0.25 -4.99
C MET A 58 2.29 -0.28 -3.58
N ALA A 59 1.15 0.04 -2.98
CA ALA A 59 0.79 -0.44 -1.66
C ALA A 59 0.76 -1.98 -1.59
N ILE A 60 0.24 -2.64 -2.64
CA ILE A 60 0.26 -4.11 -2.74
C ILE A 60 1.71 -4.64 -2.83
N GLY A 61 2.57 -4.03 -3.65
CA GLY A 61 3.97 -4.42 -3.75
C GLY A 61 4.74 -4.24 -2.42
N ASP A 62 4.41 -3.20 -1.67
CA ASP A 62 4.94 -2.98 -0.33
C ASP A 62 4.43 -3.99 0.68
N ILE A 63 3.16 -4.38 0.63
CA ILE A 63 2.63 -5.48 1.44
C ILE A 63 3.40 -6.76 1.16
N GLU A 64 3.66 -7.09 -0.11
CA GLU A 64 4.45 -8.27 -0.45
C GLU A 64 5.90 -8.16 0.06
N SER A 65 6.53 -6.99 0.00
CA SER A 65 7.88 -6.76 0.57
C SER A 65 7.92 -6.83 2.10
N LEU A 66 6.93 -6.25 2.79
CA LEU A 66 6.81 -6.28 4.25
C LEU A 66 6.73 -7.71 4.80
N ASN A 67 6.24 -8.66 4.00
CA ASN A 67 6.07 -10.06 4.40
C ASN A 67 7.06 -11.02 3.71
N GLY A 68 7.82 -10.56 2.70
CA GLY A 68 8.79 -11.35 1.94
C GLY A 68 10.24 -11.22 2.42
N MET A 69 10.52 -10.35 3.40
CA MET A 69 11.85 -10.18 4.02
C MET A 69 12.13 -11.15 5.18
N ASP A 70 11.37 -12.24 5.26
CA ASP A 70 11.50 -13.31 6.27
C ASP A 70 11.88 -14.67 5.61
N GLU A 71 12.61 -14.63 4.48
CA GLU A 71 13.26 -15.79 3.84
C GLU A 71 14.79 -15.72 3.94
#